data_AF-A0A2V9KRK4-F1
#
_entry.id   AF-A0A2V9KRK4-F1
#
_cell.length_a   1.000
_cell.length_b   1.000
_cell.length_c   1.000
_cell.angle_alpha   90.00
_cell.angle_beta   90.00
_cell.angle_gamma   90.00
#
_symmetry.space_group_name_H-M   'P 1'
#
loop_
_entity.id
_entity.type
_entity.pdbx_description
1 polymer ?
#
loop_
_entity_poly.entity_id
_entity_poly.type
_entity_poly.pdbx_seq_one_letter_code
_entity_poly.pdbx_strand_id
1 'polypeptide(L)'
;MAAAEHKLFLVETHSDFTIDRFRMNYRNGRPDKPDSQILFFERQDKHNVVTPLSIGKSGDLPAEQPEGYRQFFIREELRLLGI
;
A
#
# COMPACT_ATOMS: atom_id res chain seq x y z
N MET A 1 14.16 15.70 13.09
CA MET A 1 13.51 15.29 11.82
C MET A 1 12.84 13.95 12.06
N ALA A 2 11.67 13.69 11.49
CA ALA A 2 10.86 12.51 11.83
C ALA A 2 11.62 11.16 11.77
N ALA A 3 12.55 10.99 10.82
CA ALA A 3 13.43 9.83 10.74
C ALA A 3 14.41 9.70 11.93
N ALA A 4 15.07 10.80 12.33
CA ALA A 4 15.98 10.83 13.47
C ALA A 4 15.29 10.66 14.83
N GLU A 5 13.98 10.88 14.88
CA GLU A 5 13.14 10.72 16.07
C GLU A 5 12.37 9.38 16.07
N HIS A 6 12.66 8.48 15.12
CA HIS A 6 12.00 7.16 14.95
C HIS A 6 10.46 7.24 15.00
N LYS A 7 9.87 8.28 14.39
CA LYS A 7 8.42 8.46 14.41
C LYS A 7 7.72 7.39 13.59
N LEU A 8 6.64 6.85 14.15
CA LEU A 8 5.72 5.95 13.46
C LEU A 8 4.60 6.78 12.82
N PHE A 9 4.33 6.53 11.55
CA PHE A 9 3.20 7.10 10.83
C PHE A 9 2.23 5.99 10.46
N LEU A 10 0.95 6.20 10.77
CA LEU A 10 -0.14 5.36 10.31
C LEU A 10 -0.98 6.20 9.36
N VAL A 11 -1.15 5.72 8.13
CA VAL A 11 -1.95 6.38 7.10
C VAL A 11 -3.02 5.39 6.65
N GLU A 12 -4.28 5.76 6.88
CA GLU A 12 -5.44 5.04 6.37
C GLU A 12 -5.88 5.71 5.07
N THR A 13 -5.97 4.94 3.99
CA THR A 13 -6.37 5.48 2.69
C THR A 13 -7.02 4.40 1.84
N HIS A 14 -7.99 4.82 1.03
CA HIS A 14 -8.58 4.02 -0.04
C HIS A 14 -8.01 4.43 -1.42
N SER A 15 -7.12 5.42 -1.44
CA SER A 15 -6.55 5.97 -2.68
C SER A 15 -5.33 5.16 -3.11
N ASP A 16 -5.50 4.49 -4.23
CA ASP A 16 -4.45 3.83 -5.01
C ASP A 16 -3.33 4.79 -5.40
N PHE A 17 -3.68 5.98 -5.86
CA PHE A 17 -2.76 7.05 -6.23
C PHE A 17 -1.84 7.43 -5.06
N THR A 18 -2.35 7.44 -3.83
CA THR A 18 -1.54 7.74 -2.64
C THR A 18 -0.51 6.65 -2.39
N ILE A 19 -0.92 5.38 -2.52
CA ILE A 19 -0.05 4.20 -2.36
C ILE A 19 1.02 4.19 -3.45
N ASP A 20 0.65 4.38 -4.71
CA ASP A 20 1.58 4.37 -5.83
C ASP A 20 2.56 5.55 -5.79
N ARG A 21 2.08 6.74 -5.42
CA ARG A 21 2.97 7.88 -5.24
C ARG A 21 3.94 7.68 -4.09
N PHE A 22 3.50 7.06 -2.98
CA PHE A 22 4.40 6.66 -1.91
C PHE A 22 5.47 5.71 -2.43
N ARG A 23 5.08 4.63 -3.11
CA ARG A 23 5.99 3.63 -3.67
C ARG A 23 6.97 4.21 -4.69
N MET A 24 6.51 5.11 -5.56
CA MET A 24 7.34 5.81 -6.54
C MET A 24 8.39 6.72 -5.86
N ASN A 25 7.97 7.47 -4.83
CA ASN A 25 8.90 8.28 -4.03
C ASN A 25 9.86 7.39 -3.24
N TYR A 26 9.40 6.25 -2.73
CA TYR A 26 10.21 5.26 -2.04
C TYR A 26 11.30 4.70 -2.97
N ARG A 27 10.97 4.45 -4.24
CA ARG A 27 11.93 4.02 -5.28
C ARG A 27 12.98 5.09 -5.57
N ASN A 28 12.54 6.33 -5.81
CA ASN A 28 13.40 7.46 -6.22
C ASN A 28 14.09 8.19 -5.05
N GLY A 29 13.83 7.77 -3.81
CA GLY A 29 14.26 8.43 -2.59
C GLY A 29 15.72 8.19 -2.19
N ARG A 30 16.14 8.93 -1.16
CA ARG A 30 17.48 8.89 -0.54
C ARG A 30 17.79 7.50 0.08
N PRO A 31 19.07 7.19 0.37
CA PRO A 31 19.47 5.91 0.96
C PRO A 31 18.81 5.57 2.31
N ASP A 32 18.37 6.56 3.06
CA ASP A 32 17.70 6.39 4.37
C ASP A 32 16.19 6.27 4.19
N LYS A 33 15.74 5.07 3.80
CA LYS A 33 14.32 4.76 3.58
C LYS A 33 13.70 4.21 4.86
N PRO A 34 12.52 4.70 5.27
CA PRO A 34 11.82 4.13 6.42
C PRO A 34 11.40 2.69 6.13
N ASP A 35 11.30 1.87 7.18
CA ASP A 35 10.59 0.60 7.07
C ASP A 35 9.10 0.88 6.82
N SER A 36 8.47 0.14 5.91
CA SER A 36 7.12 0.45 5.44
C SER A 36 6.41 -0.78 4.91
N GLN A 37 5.12 -0.86 5.22
CA GLN A 37 4.23 -1.95 4.81
C GLN A 37 2.83 -1.41 4.57
N ILE A 38 2.06 -2.13 3.77
CA ILE A 38 0.63 -1.90 3.57
C ILE A 38 -0.11 -2.97 4.37
N LEU A 39 -1.10 -2.56 5.15
CA LEU A 39 -2.03 -3.49 5.77
C LEU A 39 -3.30 -3.49 4.94
N PHE A 40 -3.53 -4.57 4.19
CA PHE A 40 -4.75 -4.70 3.41
C PHE A 40 -5.84 -5.37 4.24
N PHE A 41 -6.97 -4.68 4.37
CA PHE A 41 -8.13 -5.15 5.10
C PHE A 41 -9.19 -5.59 4.10
N GLU A 42 -9.61 -6.85 4.20
CA GLU A 42 -10.73 -7.36 3.43
C GLU A 42 -11.66 -8.19 4.30
N ARG A 43 -12.94 -8.17 3.93
CA ARG A 43 -13.92 -9.06 4.54
C ARG A 43 -13.91 -10.38 3.77
N GLN A 44 -13.59 -11.46 4.47
CA GLN A 44 -13.76 -12.83 3.96
C GLN A 44 -14.85 -13.51 4.80
N ASP A 45 -15.96 -13.87 4.15
CA ASP A 45 -17.17 -14.44 4.78
C ASP A 45 -17.71 -13.61 5.96
N LYS A 46 -17.51 -14.12 7.19
CA LYS A 46 -17.97 -13.54 8.45
C LYS A 46 -16.86 -12.85 9.23
N HIS A 47 -15.63 -12.79 8.70
CA HIS A 47 -14.46 -12.28 9.39
C HIS A 47 -13.75 -11.21 8.58
N ASN A 48 -13.06 -10.30 9.27
CA ASN A 48 -12.10 -9.39 8.63
C ASN A 48 -10.74 -10.07 8.65
N VAL A 49 -10.11 -10.13 7.49
CA VAL A 49 -8.76 -10.63 7.28
C VAL A 49 -7.85 -9.45 7.01
N VAL A 50 -6.73 -9.40 7.71
CA VAL A 50 -5.70 -8.38 7.52
C VAL A 50 -4.48 -9.06 6.92
N THR A 51 -4.10 -8.63 5.72
CA THR A 51 -2.90 -9.14 5.05
C THR A 51 -1.82 -8.06 5.01
N PRO A 52 -0.67 -8.26 5.67
CA PRO A 52 0.47 -7.36 5.56
C PRO A 52 1.19 -7.57 4.23
N LEU A 53 1.47 -6.48 3.52
CA LEU A 53 2.25 -6.44 2.28
C LEU A 53 3.48 -5.58 2.51
N SER A 54 4.65 -6.22 2.62
CA SER A 54 5.92 -5.52 2.78
C SER A 54 6.29 -4.76 1.50
N ILE A 55 6.74 -3.52 1.65
CA ILE A 55 7.25 -2.73 0.52
C ILE A 55 8.74 -3.02 0.37
N GLY A 56 9.14 -3.56 -0.78
CA GLY A 56 10.54 -3.87 -1.07
C GLY A 56 11.40 -2.61 -1.13
N LYS A 57 12.73 -2.79 -1.05
CA LYS A 57 13.71 -1.67 -1.10
C LYS A 57 13.60 -0.78 -2.34
N SER A 58 13.02 -1.31 -3.41
CA SER A 58 12.78 -0.61 -4.68
C SER A 58 11.36 -0.07 -4.83
N GLY A 59 10.51 -0.17 -3.79
CA GLY A 59 9.11 0.24 -3.82
C GLY A 59 8.17 -0.84 -4.39
N ASP A 60 8.68 -2.03 -4.70
CA ASP A 60 7.92 -3.15 -5.23
C ASP A 60 7.03 -3.79 -4.17
N LEU A 61 5.86 -4.25 -4.58
CA LEU A 61 4.98 -5.06 -3.74
C LEU A 61 5.31 -6.54 -3.92
N PRO A 62 4.93 -7.42 -2.97
CA PRO A 62 5.10 -8.86 -3.11
C PRO A 62 4.45 -9.37 -4.40
N ALA A 63 5.00 -10.44 -4.99
CA ALA A 63 4.38 -11.09 -6.15
C ALA A 63 3.05 -11.78 -5.77
N GLU A 64 3.01 -12.39 -4.58
CA GLU A 64 1.81 -12.99 -4.02
C GLU A 64 1.01 -11.92 -3.26
N GLN A 65 0.09 -11.27 -3.98
CA GLN A 65 -0.86 -10.30 -3.40
C GLN A 65 -2.25 -10.95 -3.29
N PRO A 66 -3.02 -10.64 -2.23
CA PRO A 66 -4.42 -11.02 -2.14
C PRO A 66 -5.16 -10.66 -3.42
N GLU A 67 -6.01 -11.57 -3.90
CA GLU A 67 -6.83 -11.30 -5.08
C GLU A 67 -7.70 -10.06 -4.87
N GLY A 68 -8.28 -9.91 -3.67
CA GLY A 68 -9.08 -8.75 -3.29
C GLY A 68 -8.32 -7.43 -3.39
N TYR A 69 -7.01 -7.41 -3.11
CA TYR A 69 -6.18 -6.20 -3.24
C TYR A 69 -6.13 -5.75 -4.70
N ARG A 70 -5.78 -6.65 -5.63
CA ARG A 70 -5.74 -6.34 -7.07
C ARG A 70 -7.11 -5.99 -7.63
N GLN A 71 -8.15 -6.73 -7.25
CA GLN A 71 -9.53 -6.50 -7.70
C GLN A 71 -10.08 -5.16 -7.21
N PHE A 72 -9.72 -4.72 -6.00
CA PHE A 72 -10.12 -3.42 -5.48
C PHE A 72 -9.65 -2.28 -6.41
N PHE A 73 -8.38 -2.27 -6.81
CA PHE A 73 -7.84 -1.23 -7.68
C PHE A 73 -8.45 -1.25 -9.08
N ILE A 74 -8.57 -2.43 -9.69
CA ILE A 74 -9.20 -2.56 -11.02
C ILE A 74 -10.63 -2.02 -10.98
N ARG A 75 -11.39 -2.34 -9.94
CA ARG A 75 -12.77 -1.83 -9.79
C ARG A 75 -12.82 -0.33 -9.59
N GLU A 76 -11.85 0.26 -8.90
CA GLU A 76 -11.79 1.70 -8.70
C GLU A 76 -11.44 2.43 -10.00
N GLU A 77 -10.47 1.93 -10.77
CA GLU A 77 -10.15 2.47 -12.09
C GLU A 77 -11.34 2.37 -13.06
N LEU A 78 -12.06 1.25 -13.07
CA LEU A 78 -13.28 1.08 -13.87
C LEU A 78 -14.37 2.08 -13.46
N ARG A 79 -14.59 2.27 -12.14
CA ARG A 79 -15.51 3.29 -11.62
C ARG A 79 -15.15 4.69 -12.09
N LEU A 80 -13.86 5.05 -12.10
CA LEU A 80 -13.39 6.34 -12.60
C LEU A 80 -13.67 6.51 -14.11
N LEU A 81 -13.65 5.42 -14.87
CA LEU A 81 -14.02 5.38 -16.28
C LEU A 81 -15.55 5.35 -16.53
N GLY A 82 -16.35 5.24 -15.47
CA GLY A 82 -17.81 5.25 -15.54
C GLY A 82 -18.43 3.93 -16.04
N ILE A 83 -17.70 2.82 -15.94
CA ILE A 83 -18.11 1.47 -16.37
C ILE A 83 -18.02 0.44 -15.24
#